data_AF-A0A5Q4VIH5-F1
#
_entry.id   AF-A0A5Q4VIH5-F1
#
_cell.length_a   1.000
_cell.length_b   1.000
_cell.length_c   1.000
_cell.angle_alpha   90.00
_cell.angle_beta   90.00
_cell.angle_gamma   90.00
#
_symmetry.space_group_name_H-M   'P 1'
#
loop_
_entity.id
_entity.type
_entity.pdbx_description
1 polymer ?
#
loop_
_entity_poly.entity_id
_entity_poly.type
_entity_poly.pdbx_seq_one_letter_code
_entity_poly.pdbx_strand_id
1 'polypeptide(L)'
;MTYTLRLFTKEKRVPSIPQLQQNMNSLFPAIPLIPENPGQYPWEQILVRDPENRDLALLCRIPLTDSPLAEARKEKLKEEIRHGLPLSGARWLEKYFRKINMLYEIHPMEEVQSHQGWEVLLHLRLSLWEQVRGIFHTRDEGFTNPQGDLILWEYPPSATGVVPAAVYRFGQFRSFSLNLASPSQRAAFLKGNIP
;
A
#
# COMPACT_ATOMS: atom_id res chain seq x y z
N MET A 1 -9.66 -15.05 -3.38
CA MET A 1 -8.75 -13.97 -3.82
C MET A 1 -7.93 -13.55 -2.62
N THR A 2 -6.62 -13.45 -2.76
CA THR A 2 -5.69 -13.18 -1.65
C THR A 2 -5.64 -11.69 -1.35
N TYR A 3 -5.73 -11.32 -0.06
CA TYR A 3 -5.51 -9.95 0.41
C TYR A 3 -4.13 -9.47 -0.06
N THR A 4 -3.97 -8.21 -0.46
CA THR A 4 -2.68 -7.70 -0.95
C THR A 4 -2.51 -6.25 -0.52
N LEU A 5 -1.34 -5.95 0.03
CA LEU A 5 -0.93 -4.60 0.39
C LEU A 5 0.00 -4.09 -0.70
N ARG A 6 -0.28 -2.93 -1.27
CA ARG A 6 0.53 -2.33 -2.32
C ARG A 6 1.06 -0.98 -1.87
N LEU A 7 2.31 -0.70 -2.22
CA LEU A 7 2.96 0.60 -2.04
C LEU A 7 3.44 1.10 -3.40
N PHE A 8 2.95 2.27 -3.81
CA PHE A 8 3.32 2.91 -5.07
C PHE A 8 4.22 4.11 -4.81
N THR A 9 5.42 4.10 -5.40
CA THR A 9 6.39 5.18 -5.23
C THR A 9 6.89 5.75 -6.55
N LYS A 10 7.22 7.04 -6.51
CA LYS A 10 7.94 7.75 -7.56
C LYS A 10 9.45 7.60 -7.40
N GLU A 11 9.93 7.08 -6.27
CA GLU A 11 11.35 6.86 -6.05
C GLU A 11 11.87 5.74 -6.94
N LYS A 12 13.07 5.95 -7.47
CA LYS A 12 13.80 4.91 -8.22
C LYS A 12 14.74 4.11 -7.32
N ARG A 13 15.08 4.64 -6.13
CA ARG A 13 15.94 3.98 -5.15
C ARG A 13 15.25 2.74 -4.61
N VAL A 14 15.99 1.63 -4.57
CA VAL A 14 15.54 0.38 -3.96
C VAL A 14 16.13 0.28 -2.54
N PRO A 15 15.33 0.09 -1.48
CA PRO A 15 15.84 -0.15 -0.13
C PRO A 15 16.73 -1.38 -0.10
N SER A 16 17.81 -1.35 0.67
CA SER A 16 18.62 -2.56 0.87
C SER A 16 17.94 -3.49 1.88
N ILE A 17 18.11 -4.79 1.72
CA ILE A 17 17.59 -5.78 2.67
C ILE A 17 18.15 -5.56 4.08
N PRO A 18 19.46 -5.29 4.27
CA PRO A 18 19.97 -4.98 5.61
C PRO A 18 19.29 -3.78 6.27
N GLN A 19 18.94 -2.74 5.51
CA GLN A 19 18.25 -1.58 6.04
C GLN A 19 16.79 -1.88 6.40
N LEU A 20 16.09 -2.65 5.57
CA LEU A 20 14.75 -3.14 5.92
C LEU A 20 14.79 -4.05 7.16
N GLN A 21 15.76 -4.96 7.24
CA GLN A 21 15.95 -5.85 8.37
C GLN A 21 16.24 -5.05 9.66
N GLN A 22 17.08 -4.02 9.58
CA GLN A 22 17.38 -3.16 10.73
C GLN A 22 16.12 -2.48 11.27
N ASN A 23 15.24 -1.99 10.40
CA ASN A 23 13.95 -1.39 10.79
C ASN A 23 12.99 -2.43 11.37
N MET A 24 12.97 -3.66 10.83
CA MET A 24 12.18 -4.76 11.39
C MET A 24 12.67 -5.15 12.79
N ASN A 25 13.98 -5.18 13.01
CA ASN A 25 14.58 -5.68 14.24
C ASN A 25 14.24 -4.87 15.50
N SER A 26 13.74 -3.62 15.36
CA SER A 26 13.32 -2.82 16.51
C SER A 26 12.10 -3.42 17.24
N LEU A 27 11.22 -4.11 16.52
CA LEU A 27 10.01 -4.73 17.07
C LEU A 27 9.99 -6.25 16.86
N PHE A 28 10.60 -6.74 15.78
CA PHE A 28 10.55 -8.13 15.34
C PHE A 28 11.95 -8.68 15.00
N PRO A 29 12.88 -8.76 15.99
CA PRO A 29 14.26 -9.18 15.77
C PRO A 29 14.42 -10.62 15.27
N ALA A 30 13.41 -11.46 15.49
CA ALA A 30 13.41 -12.86 15.10
C ALA A 30 12.76 -13.12 13.72
N ILE A 31 12.36 -12.08 12.99
CA ILE A 31 11.71 -12.19 11.68
C ILE A 31 12.74 -11.92 10.56
N PRO A 32 13.29 -12.96 9.91
CA PRO A 32 14.23 -12.76 8.82
C PRO A 32 13.54 -12.33 7.51
N LEU A 33 14.21 -11.43 6.79
CA LEU A 33 13.91 -11.06 5.41
C LEU A 33 14.87 -11.80 4.48
N ILE A 34 14.35 -12.82 3.78
CA ILE A 34 15.16 -13.74 2.98
C ILE A 34 14.98 -13.40 1.49
N PRO A 35 16.01 -12.87 0.79
CA PRO A 35 15.92 -12.70 -0.66
C PRO A 35 15.82 -14.05 -1.36
N GLU A 36 14.96 -14.13 -2.37
CA GLU A 36 14.88 -15.34 -3.23
C GLU A 36 16.20 -15.62 -3.97
N ASN A 37 16.90 -14.55 -4.37
CA ASN A 37 18.21 -14.62 -5.03
C ASN A 37 19.27 -13.89 -4.17
N PRO A 38 19.89 -14.57 -3.19
CA PRO A 38 20.92 -13.97 -2.34
C PRO A 38 22.09 -13.40 -3.14
N GLY A 39 22.54 -12.20 -2.79
CA GLY A 39 23.64 -11.50 -3.47
C GLY A 39 23.23 -10.70 -4.71
N GLN A 40 22.01 -10.87 -5.23
CA GLN A 40 21.49 -10.04 -6.31
C GLN A 40 20.92 -8.72 -5.79
N TYR A 41 21.40 -7.62 -6.34
CA TYR A 41 20.83 -6.28 -6.13
C TYR A 41 20.63 -5.57 -7.47
N PRO A 42 19.46 -4.94 -7.71
CA PRO A 42 18.32 -4.84 -6.80
C PRO A 42 17.58 -6.18 -6.63
N TRP A 43 17.14 -6.48 -5.41
CA TRP A 43 16.34 -7.69 -5.12
C TRP A 43 14.99 -7.64 -5.82
N GLU A 44 14.38 -8.77 -6.13
CA GLU A 44 13.05 -8.80 -6.77
C GLU A 44 11.98 -9.32 -5.81
N GLN A 45 12.33 -10.35 -5.04
CA GLN A 45 11.45 -10.96 -4.08
C GLN A 45 12.16 -11.19 -2.75
N ILE A 46 11.41 -10.97 -1.67
CA ILE A 46 11.84 -11.23 -0.29
C ILE A 46 10.74 -12.06 0.37
N LEU A 47 11.13 -13.22 0.88
CA LEU A 47 10.29 -14.05 1.72
C LEU A 47 10.44 -13.62 3.17
N VAL A 48 9.32 -13.39 3.84
CA VAL A 48 9.25 -13.06 5.26
C VAL A 48 8.86 -14.33 6.00
N ARG A 49 9.70 -14.77 6.94
CA ARG A 49 9.43 -15.96 7.74
C ARG A 49 9.33 -15.65 9.21
N ASP A 50 8.62 -16.50 9.93
CA ASP A 50 8.66 -16.51 11.38
C ASP A 50 9.84 -17.34 11.93
N PRO A 51 10.08 -17.34 13.26
CA PRO A 51 11.16 -18.12 13.86
C PRO A 51 11.00 -19.62 13.69
N GLU A 52 9.78 -20.10 13.47
CA GLU A 52 9.46 -21.50 13.19
C GLU A 52 9.62 -21.86 11.69
N ASN A 53 10.16 -20.94 10.88
CA ASN A 53 10.41 -21.10 9.45
C ASN A 53 9.13 -21.30 8.62
N ARG A 54 8.00 -20.74 9.09
CA ARG A 54 6.75 -20.63 8.31
C ARG A 54 6.75 -19.34 7.51
N ASP A 55 6.18 -19.39 6.31
CA ASP A 55 6.11 -18.25 5.41
C ASP A 55 4.98 -17.31 5.86
N LEU A 56 5.31 -16.07 6.21
CA LEU A 56 4.32 -15.06 6.62
C LEU A 56 3.84 -14.22 5.43
N ALA A 57 4.76 -13.85 4.54
CA ALA A 57 4.45 -13.08 3.35
C ALA A 57 5.55 -13.14 2.30
N LEU A 58 5.17 -12.84 1.06
CA LEU A 58 6.08 -12.54 -0.04
C LEU A 58 6.01 -11.05 -0.36
N LEU A 59 7.16 -10.38 -0.28
CA LEU A 59 7.34 -9.00 -0.72
C LEU A 59 7.96 -9.00 -2.13
N CYS A 60 7.21 -8.50 -3.10
CA CYS A 60 7.62 -8.38 -4.49
C CYS A 60 7.92 -6.92 -4.83
N ARG A 61 9.02 -6.67 -5.56
CA ARG A 61 9.34 -5.38 -6.17
C ARG A 61 9.13 -5.45 -7.68
N ILE A 62 8.28 -4.57 -8.18
CA ILE A 62 7.91 -4.50 -9.59
C ILE A 62 8.36 -3.13 -10.13
N PRO A 63 9.45 -3.08 -10.92
CA PRO A 63 9.83 -1.87 -11.64
C PRO A 63 8.72 -1.46 -12.62
N LEU A 64 8.42 -0.17 -12.68
CA LEU A 64 7.43 0.43 -13.58
C LEU A 64 8.08 1.47 -14.51
N THR A 65 9.32 1.23 -14.91
CA THR A 65 10.12 2.11 -15.76
C THR A 65 10.27 1.54 -17.17
N ASP A 66 10.10 2.42 -18.17
CA ASP A 66 10.65 2.36 -19.53
C ASP A 66 10.55 0.99 -20.24
N SER A 67 9.40 0.33 -20.12
CA SER A 67 9.08 -0.87 -20.91
C SER A 67 7.60 -0.92 -21.28
N PRO A 68 7.22 -1.57 -22.40
CA PRO A 68 5.82 -1.77 -22.76
C PRO A 68 5.00 -2.47 -21.66
N LEU A 69 5.63 -3.38 -20.92
CA LEU A 69 5.00 -4.07 -19.79
C LEU A 69 4.70 -3.13 -18.62
N ALA A 70 5.63 -2.22 -18.30
CA ALA A 70 5.42 -1.21 -17.26
C ALA A 70 4.28 -0.26 -17.62
N GLU A 71 4.21 0.20 -18.87
CA GLU A 71 3.12 1.08 -19.33
C GLU A 71 1.78 0.35 -19.32
N ALA A 72 1.72 -0.90 -19.80
CA ALA A 72 0.51 -1.72 -19.71
C ALA A 72 0.04 -1.91 -18.26
N ARG A 73 0.95 -2.08 -17.30
CA ARG A 73 0.62 -2.15 -15.87
C ARG A 73 0.06 -0.83 -15.34
N LYS A 74 0.66 0.31 -15.70
CA LYS A 74 0.14 1.64 -15.30
C LYS A 74 -1.24 1.90 -15.88
N GLU A 75 -1.49 1.52 -17.13
CA GLU A 75 -2.84 1.62 -17.73
C GLU A 75 -3.86 0.75 -17.00
N LYS A 76 -3.50 -0.49 -16.65
CA LYS A 76 -4.36 -1.35 -15.83
C LYS A 76 -4.70 -0.71 -14.47
N LEU A 77 -3.72 -0.12 -13.79
CA LEU A 77 -3.96 0.59 -12.53
C LEU A 77 -4.93 1.78 -12.70
N LYS A 78 -4.83 2.51 -13.81
CA LYS A 78 -5.79 3.60 -14.13
C LYS A 78 -7.18 3.06 -14.41
N GLU A 79 -7.29 1.89 -15.05
CA GLU A 79 -8.56 1.22 -15.27
C GLU A 79 -9.22 0.80 -13.95
N GLU A 80 -8.46 0.21 -13.03
CA GLU A 80 -8.92 -0.22 -11.70
C GLU A 80 -9.60 0.93 -10.93
N ILE A 81 -9.11 2.17 -11.08
CA ILE A 81 -9.64 3.34 -10.37
C ILE A 81 -10.63 4.18 -11.18
N ARG A 82 -10.91 3.82 -12.45
CA ARG A 82 -11.67 4.66 -13.41
C ARG A 82 -13.02 5.11 -12.85
N HIS A 83 -13.69 4.22 -12.14
CA HIS A 83 -15.01 4.43 -11.54
C HIS A 83 -14.95 4.57 -10.01
N GLY A 84 -13.75 4.68 -9.44
CA GLY A 84 -13.55 4.82 -8.01
C GLY A 84 -14.08 6.16 -7.47
N LEU A 85 -14.50 6.15 -6.21
CA LEU A 85 -15.03 7.32 -5.52
C LEU A 85 -14.20 7.64 -4.26
N PRO A 86 -14.05 8.92 -3.90
CA PRO A 86 -14.50 10.10 -4.64
C PRO A 86 -13.74 10.35 -5.95
N LEU A 87 -14.44 10.96 -6.92
CA LEU A 87 -13.89 11.26 -8.24
C LEU A 87 -12.63 12.14 -8.19
N SER A 88 -12.53 13.03 -7.19
CA SER A 88 -11.34 13.87 -7.01
C SER A 88 -10.11 13.05 -6.61
N GLY A 89 -10.28 12.00 -5.82
CA GLY A 89 -9.25 11.02 -5.48
C GLY A 89 -8.82 10.22 -6.70
N ALA A 90 -9.77 9.65 -7.44
CA ALA A 90 -9.50 8.88 -8.66
C ALA A 90 -8.69 9.70 -9.69
N ARG A 91 -9.11 10.95 -9.95
CA ARG A 91 -8.39 11.85 -10.87
C ARG A 91 -6.99 12.21 -10.39
N TRP A 92 -6.79 12.33 -9.07
CA TRP A 92 -5.46 12.57 -8.52
C TRP A 92 -4.57 11.33 -8.68
N LEU A 93 -5.10 10.15 -8.38
CA LEU A 93 -4.39 8.87 -8.54
C LEU A 93 -3.99 8.60 -9.99
N GLU A 94 -4.88 8.90 -10.95
CA GLU A 94 -4.57 8.76 -12.38
C GLU A 94 -3.34 9.58 -12.78
N LYS A 95 -3.20 10.80 -12.24
CA LYS A 95 -2.02 11.64 -12.45
C LYS A 95 -0.81 11.12 -11.69
N TYR A 96 -1.01 10.56 -10.50
CA TYR A 96 0.06 9.99 -9.68
C TYR A 96 0.68 8.77 -10.37
N PHE A 97 -0.12 7.84 -10.89
CA PHE A 97 0.32 6.62 -11.59
C PHE A 97 1.10 6.88 -12.88
N ARG A 98 0.99 8.06 -13.49
CA ARG A 98 1.88 8.44 -14.60
C ARG A 98 3.33 8.64 -14.16
N LYS A 99 3.56 8.88 -12.87
CA LYS A 99 4.87 9.29 -12.31
C LYS A 99 5.51 8.19 -11.45
N ILE A 100 4.83 7.08 -11.21
CA ILE A 100 5.37 5.99 -10.38
C ILE A 100 6.47 5.27 -11.14
N ASN A 101 7.53 4.92 -10.42
CA ASN A 101 8.67 4.16 -10.93
C ASN A 101 8.70 2.76 -10.32
N MET A 102 8.05 2.55 -9.19
CA MET A 102 8.04 1.27 -8.50
C MET A 102 6.71 0.97 -7.83
N LEU A 103 6.35 -0.31 -7.87
CA LEU A 103 5.28 -0.93 -7.10
C LEU A 103 5.90 -2.01 -6.21
N TYR A 104 5.60 -1.96 -4.92
CA TYR A 104 5.87 -3.04 -4.00
C TYR A 104 4.54 -3.72 -3.63
N GLU A 105 4.48 -5.04 -3.74
CA GLU A 105 3.32 -5.83 -3.33
C GLU A 105 3.74 -6.75 -2.18
N ILE A 106 2.99 -6.73 -1.08
CA ILE A 106 3.12 -7.69 0.01
C ILE A 106 1.92 -8.62 -0.09
N HIS A 107 2.21 -9.90 -0.32
CA HIS A 107 1.25 -10.98 -0.39
C HIS A 107 1.31 -11.76 0.93
N PRO A 108 0.33 -11.58 1.83
CA PRO A 108 0.24 -12.39 3.04
C PRO A 108 0.00 -13.86 2.70
N MET A 109 0.67 -14.75 3.42
CA MET A 109 0.48 -16.21 3.32
C MET A 109 -0.54 -16.69 4.35
N GLU A 110 -0.90 -17.98 4.35
CA GLU A 110 -1.93 -18.52 5.23
C GLU A 110 -1.56 -18.40 6.72
N GLU A 111 -0.27 -18.42 7.02
CA GLU A 111 0.28 -18.41 8.37
C GLU A 111 0.28 -17.01 9.01
N VAL A 112 0.00 -15.96 8.24
CA VAL A 112 -0.11 -14.58 8.71
C VAL A 112 -1.33 -14.35 9.61
N GLN A 113 -2.30 -15.26 9.63
CA GLN A 113 -3.64 -15.02 10.22
C GLN A 113 -3.61 -14.76 11.73
N SER A 114 -2.47 -15.02 12.40
CA SER A 114 -2.25 -14.58 13.76
C SER A 114 -2.19 -13.05 13.87
N HIS A 115 -2.58 -12.50 15.03
CA HIS A 115 -2.47 -11.06 15.28
C HIS A 115 -1.04 -10.54 15.07
N GLN A 116 -0.06 -11.28 15.60
CA GLN A 116 1.36 -10.97 15.44
C GLN A 116 1.82 -11.01 13.97
N GLY A 117 1.34 -11.97 13.17
CA GLY A 117 1.65 -12.06 11.75
C GLY A 117 1.20 -10.80 11.00
N TRP A 118 0.00 -10.31 11.29
CA TRP A 118 -0.49 -9.05 10.73
C TRP A 118 0.32 -7.84 11.19
N GLU A 119 0.71 -7.76 12.46
CA GLU A 119 1.57 -6.69 12.97
C GLU A 119 2.93 -6.66 12.25
N VAL A 120 3.53 -7.83 11.99
CA VAL A 120 4.77 -7.97 11.21
C VAL A 120 4.58 -7.37 9.81
N LEU A 121 3.48 -7.67 9.12
CA LEU A 121 3.23 -7.13 7.77
C LEU A 121 2.99 -5.63 7.77
N LEU A 122 2.24 -5.12 8.74
CA LEU A 122 1.99 -3.69 8.87
C LEU A 122 3.29 -2.94 9.17
N HIS A 123 4.16 -3.50 10.01
CA HIS A 123 5.48 -2.91 10.31
C HIS A 123 6.44 -2.99 9.11
N LEU A 124 6.44 -4.09 8.35
CA LEU A 124 7.21 -4.18 7.11
C LEU A 124 6.75 -3.16 6.08
N ARG A 125 5.43 -3.00 5.94
CA ARG A 125 4.81 -1.98 5.06
C ARG A 125 5.25 -0.57 5.44
N LEU A 126 5.24 -0.24 6.74
CA LEU A 126 5.70 1.05 7.24
C LEU A 126 7.21 1.24 7.02
N SER A 127 8.01 0.22 7.34
CA SER A 127 9.47 0.22 7.14
C SER A 127 9.85 0.48 5.68
N LEU A 128 9.13 -0.12 4.73
CA LEU A 128 9.29 0.17 3.30
C LEU A 128 8.93 1.62 2.99
N TRP A 129 7.76 2.10 3.44
CA TRP A 129 7.29 3.44 3.16
C TRP A 129 8.18 4.53 3.74
N GLU A 130 8.82 4.32 4.89
CA GLU A 130 9.81 5.26 5.42
C GLU A 130 11.01 5.45 4.49
N GLN A 131 11.39 4.41 3.74
CA GLN A 131 12.53 4.43 2.83
C GLN A 131 12.21 5.01 1.46
N VAL A 132 11.04 4.67 0.90
CA VAL A 132 10.69 5.06 -0.48
C VAL A 132 9.56 6.06 -0.59
N ARG A 133 8.87 6.35 0.51
CA ARG A 133 7.64 7.16 0.55
C ARG A 133 6.61 6.69 -0.49
N GLY A 134 5.53 7.44 -0.65
CA GLY A 134 4.51 7.16 -1.65
C GLY A 134 3.14 6.92 -1.04
N ILE A 135 2.31 6.14 -1.75
CA ILE A 135 0.92 5.90 -1.38
C ILE A 135 0.64 4.42 -1.20
N PHE A 136 -0.31 4.10 -0.35
CA PHE A 136 -0.76 2.74 -0.17
C PHE A 136 -2.05 2.46 -0.94
N HIS A 137 -2.19 1.20 -1.32
CA HIS A 137 -3.48 0.58 -1.62
C HIS A 137 -3.58 -0.69 -0.82
N THR A 138 -4.70 -0.83 -0.13
CA THR A 138 -5.08 -2.09 0.48
C THR A 138 -6.39 -2.50 -0.15
N ARG A 139 -6.42 -3.71 -0.73
CA ARG A 139 -7.65 -4.27 -1.27
C ARG A 139 -8.73 -4.30 -0.18
N ASP A 140 -9.95 -3.92 -0.55
CA ASP A 140 -11.12 -3.84 0.35
C ASP A 140 -11.00 -2.76 1.43
N GLU A 141 -10.08 -1.79 1.27
CA GLU A 141 -10.00 -0.58 2.11
C GLU A 141 -9.88 0.65 1.21
N GLY A 142 -8.97 0.62 0.23
CA GLY A 142 -8.81 1.61 -0.81
C GLY A 142 -7.43 2.23 -0.87
N PHE A 143 -7.34 3.44 -1.42
CA PHE A 143 -6.08 4.15 -1.65
C PHE A 143 -5.88 5.30 -0.66
N THR A 144 -4.62 5.55 -0.28
CA THR A 144 -4.24 6.70 0.54
C THR A 144 -3.51 7.79 -0.24
N ASN A 145 -3.45 9.00 0.32
CA ASN A 145 -2.49 10.02 -0.10
C ASN A 145 -1.10 9.76 0.56
N PRO A 146 -0.07 10.56 0.24
CA PRO A 146 1.24 10.41 0.88
C PRO A 146 1.27 10.66 2.39
N GLN A 147 0.22 11.24 2.98
CA GLN A 147 0.06 11.47 4.41
C GLN A 147 -0.60 10.28 5.12
N GLY A 148 -1.09 9.28 4.36
CA GLY A 148 -1.79 8.13 4.90
C GLY A 148 -3.32 8.31 5.02
N ASP A 149 -3.87 9.43 4.55
CA ASP A 149 -5.32 9.65 4.55
C ASP A 149 -5.98 8.85 3.42
N LEU A 150 -7.10 8.19 3.68
CA LEU A 150 -7.95 7.57 2.66
C LEU A 150 -8.45 8.61 1.63
N ILE A 151 -8.21 8.36 0.35
CA ILE A 151 -8.63 9.24 -0.76
C ILE A 151 -9.47 8.55 -1.84
N LEU A 152 -9.52 7.22 -1.83
CA LEU A 152 -10.40 6.42 -2.68
C LEU A 152 -10.95 5.27 -1.85
N TRP A 153 -12.26 5.09 -1.84
CA TRP A 153 -12.97 4.11 -1.01
C TRP A 153 -13.06 2.75 -1.70
N GLU A 154 -12.63 1.69 -1.01
CA GLU A 154 -12.93 0.30 -1.39
C GLU A 154 -13.48 -0.53 -0.21
N TYR A 155 -13.70 0.07 0.95
CA TYR A 155 -14.24 -0.61 2.12
C TYR A 155 -15.59 -1.30 1.84
N PRO A 156 -15.81 -2.50 2.39
CA PRO A 156 -17.09 -3.17 2.30
C PRO A 156 -18.17 -2.39 3.10
N PRO A 157 -19.47 -2.59 2.79
CA PRO A 157 -20.56 -1.91 3.50
C PRO A 157 -20.57 -2.13 5.02
N SER A 158 -20.02 -3.25 5.49
CA SER A 158 -19.90 -3.66 6.88
C SER A 158 -18.70 -3.06 7.63
N ALA A 159 -17.83 -2.30 6.94
CA ALA A 159 -16.65 -1.72 7.58
C ALA A 159 -17.02 -0.77 8.72
N THR A 160 -16.25 -0.85 9.81
CA THR A 160 -16.43 -0.04 11.03
C THR A 160 -15.09 0.57 11.44
N GLY A 161 -15.13 1.48 12.42
CA GLY A 161 -13.95 2.19 12.90
C GLY A 161 -13.82 3.60 12.34
N VAL A 162 -12.79 4.30 12.81
CA VAL A 162 -12.48 5.67 12.42
C VAL A 162 -11.12 5.68 11.73
N VAL A 163 -11.08 6.21 10.51
CA VAL A 163 -9.85 6.30 9.72
C VAL A 163 -9.55 7.75 9.34
N PRO A 164 -8.27 8.11 9.17
CA PRO A 164 -7.91 9.35 8.52
C PRO A 164 -8.35 9.31 7.05
N ALA A 165 -9.00 10.37 6.57
CA ALA A 165 -9.47 10.50 5.19
C ALA A 165 -9.23 11.92 4.68
N ALA A 166 -9.14 12.09 3.36
CA ALA A 166 -8.98 13.40 2.76
C ALA A 166 -9.69 13.52 1.41
N VAL A 167 -10.19 14.72 1.12
CA VAL A 167 -10.72 15.07 -0.21
C VAL A 167 -9.79 16.05 -0.90
N TYR A 168 -9.50 15.81 -2.18
CA TYR A 168 -8.68 16.71 -2.98
C TYR A 168 -9.54 17.88 -3.53
N ARG A 169 -9.28 19.10 -3.07
CA ARG A 169 -9.98 20.32 -3.48
C ARG A 169 -9.02 21.50 -3.57
N PHE A 170 -9.20 22.35 -4.59
CA PHE A 170 -8.41 23.57 -4.78
C PHE A 170 -6.89 23.32 -4.73
N GLY A 171 -6.43 22.23 -5.36
CA GLY A 171 -5.01 21.90 -5.46
C GLY A 171 -4.39 21.24 -4.22
N GLN A 172 -5.17 20.93 -3.19
CA GLN A 172 -4.65 20.36 -1.94
C GLN A 172 -5.59 19.31 -1.34
N PHE A 173 -5.03 18.41 -0.54
CA PHE A 173 -5.82 17.51 0.29
C PHE A 173 -6.34 18.24 1.53
N ARG A 174 -7.60 18.00 1.87
CA ARG A 174 -8.22 18.45 3.11
C ARG A 174 -8.56 17.22 3.95
N SER A 175 -7.78 17.00 5.00
CA SER A 175 -7.88 15.82 5.86
C SER A 175 -8.95 15.99 6.95
N PHE A 176 -9.56 14.88 7.35
CA PHE A 176 -10.57 14.79 8.41
C PHE A 176 -10.66 13.33 8.91
N SER A 177 -11.33 13.11 10.04
CA SER A 177 -11.61 11.76 10.54
C SER A 177 -12.93 11.24 9.97
N LEU A 178 -12.90 10.05 9.37
CA LEU A 178 -14.05 9.41 8.77
C LEU A 178 -14.47 8.20 9.60
N ASN A 179 -15.70 8.23 10.13
CA ASN A 179 -16.33 7.07 10.75
C ASN A 179 -16.94 6.18 9.66
N LEU A 180 -16.33 5.01 9.43
CA LEU A 180 -16.74 4.05 8.41
C LEU A 180 -18.16 3.51 8.64
N ALA A 181 -18.63 3.46 9.89
CA ALA A 181 -19.98 3.00 10.21
C ALA A 181 -21.05 4.07 9.91
N SER A 182 -20.70 5.35 9.83
CA SER A 182 -21.66 6.45 9.64
C SER A 182 -22.12 6.56 8.17
N PRO A 183 -23.39 6.29 7.84
CA PRO A 183 -23.87 6.36 6.45
C PRO A 183 -23.80 7.78 5.86
N SER A 184 -24.04 8.81 6.68
CA SER A 184 -23.98 10.21 6.23
C SER A 184 -22.55 10.63 5.89
N GLN A 185 -21.58 10.28 6.74
CA GLN A 185 -20.18 10.61 6.47
C GLN A 185 -19.64 9.85 5.26
N ARG A 186 -20.01 8.57 5.10
CA ARG A 186 -19.69 7.78 3.90
C ARG A 186 -20.23 8.45 2.63
N ALA A 187 -21.50 8.81 2.63
CA ALA A 187 -22.13 9.46 1.48
C ALA A 187 -21.49 10.81 1.15
N ALA A 188 -21.09 11.59 2.17
CA ALA A 188 -20.36 12.84 1.97
C ALA A 188 -18.98 12.59 1.33
N PHE A 189 -18.19 11.67 1.88
CA PHE A 189 -16.86 11.33 1.37
C PHE A 189 -16.91 10.82 -0.08
N LEU A 190 -17.83 9.89 -0.40
CA LEU A 190 -17.99 9.36 -1.76
C LEU A 190 -18.38 10.44 -2.79
N LYS A 191 -19.12 11.48 -2.37
CA LYS A 191 -19.41 12.68 -3.16
C LYS A 191 -18.25 13.68 -3.23
N GLY A 192 -17.13 13.38 -2.55
CA GLY A 192 -15.95 14.24 -2.48
C GLY A 192 -16.12 15.44 -1.54
N ASN A 193 -17.06 15.38 -0.59
CA ASN A 193 -17.29 16.38 0.46
C ASN A 193 -16.60 15.98 1.77
N ILE A 194 -16.25 16.96 2.58
CA ILE A 194 -15.90 16.74 4.00
C ILE A 194 -17.23 16.58 4.75
N PRO A 195 -17.40 15.54 5.60
CA PRO A 195 -18.62 15.31 6.37
C PRO A 195 -18.96 16.39 7.39
#